data_AF-U1KUI2-F1
#
_entry.id   AF-U1KUI2-F1
#
_cell.length_a   1.000
_cell.length_b   1.000
_cell.length_c   1.000
_cell.angle_alpha   90.00
_cell.angle_beta   90.00
_cell.angle_gamma   90.00
#
_symmetry.space_group_name_H-M   'P 1'
#
loop_
_entity.id
_entity.type
_entity.pdbx_description
1 polymer ?
#
loop_
_entity_poly.entity_id
_entity_poly.type
_entity_poly.pdbx_seq_one_letter_code
_entity_poly.pdbx_strand_id
1 'polypeptide(L)'
;MINNVKIGASLAKQSPWGILLTGVIFFGLALTDTLNVSNIVYAVVFGHLTSATLLAYWHGKGGAFFIAAVLMPLMLIVMTDLPTFISLAWVINGFFFGLAFLLFIYHIYLSKFVK
;
A
#
# COMPACT_ATOMS: atom_id res chain seq x y z
N MET A 1 -19.18 -13.16 6.17
CA MET A 1 -17.73 -13.40 6.33
C MET A 1 -17.05 -13.88 5.04
N ILE A 2 -17.60 -14.87 4.32
CA ILE A 2 -17.00 -15.40 3.06
C ILE A 2 -16.74 -14.32 1.99
N ASN A 3 -17.61 -13.32 1.87
CA ASN A 3 -17.45 -12.25 0.87
C ASN A 3 -16.23 -11.36 1.12
N ASN A 4 -15.92 -11.03 2.37
CA ASN A 4 -14.81 -10.12 2.69
C ASN A 4 -13.45 -10.76 2.41
N VAL A 5 -13.31 -12.05 2.69
CA VAL A 5 -12.10 -12.82 2.35
C VAL A 5 -11.91 -12.87 0.83
N LYS A 6 -12.98 -13.06 0.06
CA LYS A 6 -12.92 -13.01 -1.42
C LYS A 6 -12.49 -11.63 -1.94
N ILE A 7 -12.91 -10.54 -1.30
CA ILE A 7 -12.46 -9.18 -1.64
C ILE A 7 -10.95 -9.07 -1.46
N GLY A 8 -10.42 -9.49 -0.30
CA GLY A 8 -8.98 -9.44 -0.04
C GLY A 8 -8.16 -10.28 -1.03
N ALA A 9 -8.62 -11.49 -1.34
CA ALA A 9 -7.97 -12.35 -2.33
C ALA A 9 -8.04 -11.78 -3.76
N SER A 10 -9.16 -11.17 -4.14
CA SER A 10 -9.34 -10.54 -5.45
C SER A 10 -8.40 -9.34 -5.64
N LEU A 11 -8.26 -8.49 -4.61
CA LEU A 11 -7.34 -7.36 -4.63
C LEU A 11 -5.88 -7.84 -4.65
N ALA A 12 -5.55 -8.86 -3.87
CA ALA A 12 -4.23 -9.47 -3.86
C ALA A 12 -3.83 -10.02 -5.24
N LYS A 13 -4.77 -10.64 -5.98
CA LYS A 13 -4.52 -11.10 -7.36
C LYS A 13 -4.17 -9.97 -8.33
N GLN A 14 -4.67 -8.75 -8.10
CA GLN A 14 -4.38 -7.59 -8.94
C GLN A 14 -3.15 -6.80 -8.49
N SER A 15 -2.59 -7.11 -7.33
CA SER A 15 -1.44 -6.40 -6.76
C SER A 15 -0.18 -6.36 -7.65
N PRO A 16 0.16 -7.36 -8.51
CA PRO A 16 1.29 -7.23 -9.42
C PRO A 16 1.17 -6.02 -10.35
N TRP A 17 -0.05 -5.73 -10.84
CA TRP A 17 -0.29 -4.55 -11.67
C TRP A 17 -0.09 -3.25 -10.90
N GLY A 18 -0.46 -3.22 -9.62
CA GLY A 18 -0.21 -2.08 -8.73
C GLY A 18 1.29 -1.80 -8.55
N ILE A 19 2.10 -2.85 -8.35
CA ILE A 19 3.56 -2.73 -8.26
C ILE A 19 4.15 -2.20 -9.57
N LEU A 20 3.74 -2.76 -10.71
CA LEU A 20 4.23 -2.31 -12.02
C LEU A 20 3.88 -0.85 -12.30
N LEU A 21 2.63 -0.45 -12.07
CA LEU A 21 2.16 0.93 -12.28
C LEU A 21 2.93 1.92 -11.41
N THR A 22 3.06 1.62 -10.11
CA THR A 22 3.80 2.48 -9.18
C THR A 22 5.30 2.52 -9.49
N GLY A 23 5.87 1.43 -10.02
CA GLY A 23 7.24 1.41 -10.54
C GLY A 23 7.46 2.36 -11.73
N VAL A 24 6.51 2.38 -12.68
CA VAL A 24 6.55 3.33 -13.82
C VAL A 24 6.45 4.78 -13.34
N ILE A 25 5.57 5.06 -12.37
CA ILE A 25 5.44 6.40 -11.80
C ILE A 25 6.73 6.81 -11.07
N PHE A 26 7.36 5.91 -10.30
CA PHE A 26 8.64 6.20 -9.66
C PHE A 26 9.73 6.54 -10.69
N PHE A 27 9.79 5.80 -11.79
CA PHE A 27 10.71 6.12 -12.87
C PHE A 27 10.46 7.52 -13.42
N GLY A 28 9.19 7.88 -13.69
CA GLY A 28 8.83 9.23 -14.13
C GLY A 28 9.21 10.32 -13.14
N LEU A 29 8.93 10.12 -11.85
CA LEU A 29 9.27 11.07 -10.79
C LEU A 29 10.79 11.28 -10.66
N ALA A 30 11.57 10.20 -10.78
CA ALA A 30 13.03 10.24 -10.72
C ALA A 30 13.68 11.07 -11.84
N LEU A 31 12.96 11.29 -12.96
CA LEU A 31 13.40 12.16 -14.04
C LEU A 31 13.12 13.65 -13.77
N THR A 32 12.31 13.96 -12.75
CA THR A 32 11.75 15.31 -12.55
C THR A 32 12.14 15.96 -11.22
N ASP A 33 12.40 15.16 -10.17
CA ASP A 33 12.65 15.66 -8.83
C ASP A 33 13.59 14.73 -8.05
N THR A 34 14.17 15.28 -6.98
CA THR A 34 15.07 14.58 -6.09
C THR A 34 14.32 13.71 -5.08
N LEU A 35 14.83 12.51 -4.87
CA LEU A 35 14.23 11.55 -3.96
C LEU A 35 14.50 11.93 -2.50
N ASN A 36 13.44 12.16 -1.72
CA ASN A 36 13.54 12.16 -0.27
C ASN A 36 13.34 10.73 0.26
N VAL A 37 14.43 10.10 0.69
CA VAL A 37 14.45 8.69 1.13
C VAL A 37 13.57 8.47 2.37
N SER A 38 13.55 9.39 3.34
CA SER A 38 12.74 9.21 4.57
C SER A 38 11.25 9.18 4.24
N ASN A 39 10.80 10.06 3.35
CA ASN A 39 9.43 10.08 2.85
C ASN A 39 9.03 8.76 2.18
N ILE A 40 9.91 8.16 1.38
CA ILE A 40 9.63 6.86 0.75
C ILE A 40 9.56 5.74 1.77
N VAL A 41 10.47 5.72 2.75
CA VAL A 41 10.45 4.72 3.82
C VAL A 41 9.12 4.81 4.59
N TYR A 42 8.72 6.01 5.02
CA TYR A 42 7.42 6.19 5.68
C TYR A 42 6.27 5.76 4.79
N ALA A 43 6.26 6.19 3.53
CA ALA A 43 5.19 5.87 2.58
C ALA A 43 5.03 4.35 2.42
N VAL A 44 6.12 3.63 2.18
CA VAL A 44 6.11 2.18 2.03
C VAL A 44 5.63 1.50 3.32
N VAL A 45 6.14 1.90 4.49
CA VAL A 45 5.74 1.34 5.78
C VAL A 45 4.23 1.53 6.04
N PHE A 46 3.73 2.75 5.85
CA PHE A 46 2.30 3.03 6.04
C PHE A 46 1.42 2.28 5.02
N GLY A 47 1.89 2.11 3.77
CA GLY A 47 1.22 1.26 2.79
C GLY A 47 1.11 -0.21 3.22
N HIS A 48 2.19 -0.76 3.80
CA HIS A 48 2.17 -2.10 4.39
C HIS A 48 1.20 -2.17 5.57
N LEU A 49 1.21 -1.18 6.47
CA LEU A 49 0.29 -1.15 7.61
C LEU A 49 -1.19 -1.08 7.16
N THR A 50 -1.49 -0.28 6.12
CA THR A 50 -2.83 -0.23 5.53
C THR A 50 -3.27 -1.58 4.98
N SER A 51 -2.45 -2.22 4.16
CA SER A 51 -2.81 -3.53 3.60
C SER A 51 -2.91 -4.61 4.68
N ALA A 52 -2.04 -4.61 5.69
CA ALA A 52 -2.12 -5.54 6.82
C ALA A 52 -3.41 -5.37 7.62
N THR A 53 -3.80 -4.13 7.90
CA THR A 53 -5.05 -3.81 8.62
C THR A 53 -6.29 -4.11 7.78
N LEU A 54 -6.27 -3.83 6.48
CA LEU A 54 -7.34 -4.25 5.56
C LEU A 54 -7.47 -5.78 5.49
N LEU A 55 -6.35 -6.51 5.42
CA LEU A 55 -6.36 -7.97 5.46
C LEU A 55 -6.96 -8.47 6.78
N ALA A 56 -6.59 -7.89 7.92
CA ALA A 56 -7.19 -8.22 9.21
C ALA A 56 -8.72 -7.98 9.23
N TYR A 57 -9.16 -6.85 8.68
CA TYR A 57 -10.59 -6.54 8.50
C TYR A 57 -11.29 -7.58 7.62
N TRP A 58 -10.71 -7.92 6.47
CA TRP A 58 -11.28 -8.88 5.53
C TRP A 58 -11.36 -10.31 6.07
N HIS A 59 -10.47 -10.67 6.99
CA HIS A 59 -10.51 -11.94 7.73
C HIS A 59 -11.40 -11.90 8.99
N GLY A 60 -12.18 -10.83 9.19
CA GLY A 60 -13.22 -10.78 10.21
C GLY A 60 -12.76 -10.31 11.59
N LYS A 61 -11.57 -9.68 11.72
CA LYS A 61 -11.09 -9.14 13.01
C LYS A 61 -11.85 -7.90 13.51
N GLY A 62 -12.84 -7.41 12.76
CA GLY A 62 -13.74 -6.33 13.16
C GLY A 62 -13.50 -4.99 12.46
N GLY A 63 -14.49 -4.09 12.52
CA GLY A 63 -14.51 -2.81 11.80
C GLY A 63 -13.42 -1.82 12.24
N ALA A 64 -12.88 -1.94 13.45
CA ALA A 64 -11.80 -1.09 13.93
C ALA A 64 -10.55 -1.16 13.04
N PHE A 65 -10.26 -2.33 12.46
CA PHE A 65 -9.15 -2.50 11.52
C PHE A 65 -9.35 -1.73 10.21
N PHE A 66 -10.60 -1.62 9.73
CA PHE A 66 -10.92 -0.79 8.57
C PHE A 66 -10.69 0.69 8.88
N ILE A 67 -11.16 1.16 10.03
CA ILE A 67 -10.93 2.55 10.47
C ILE A 67 -9.43 2.83 10.59
N ALA A 68 -8.67 1.94 11.23
CA ALA A 68 -7.22 2.05 11.32
C ALA A 68 -6.57 2.15 9.93
N ALA A 69 -6.97 1.30 8.98
CA ALA A 69 -6.46 1.32 7.62
C ALA A 69 -6.68 2.67 6.90
N VAL A 70 -7.89 3.24 7.07
CA VAL A 70 -8.28 4.52 6.46
C VAL A 70 -7.55 5.71 7.11
N LEU A 71 -7.12 5.60 8.35
CA LEU A 71 -6.33 6.63 9.04
C LEU A 71 -4.84 6.61 8.68
N MET A 72 -4.30 5.51 8.16
CA MET A 72 -2.88 5.39 7.83
C MET A 72 -2.37 6.45 6.82
N PRO A 73 -3.09 6.77 5.71
CA PRO A 73 -2.69 7.86 4.82
C PRO A 73 -2.63 9.21 5.53
N LEU A 74 -3.56 9.50 6.45
CA LEU A 74 -3.55 10.74 7.22
C LEU A 74 -2.28 10.81 8.10
N MET A 75 -1.97 9.73 8.82
CA MET A 75 -0.77 9.64 9.65
C MET A 75 0.50 9.79 8.82
N LEU A 76 0.54 9.19 7.62
CA LEU A 76 1.67 9.31 6.71
C LEU A 76 1.93 10.79 6.35
N ILE A 77 0.89 11.52 5.94
CA ILE A 77 1.04 12.94 5.55
C ILE A 77 1.58 13.78 6.72
N VAL A 78 1.14 13.51 7.96
CA VAL A 78 1.62 14.20 9.16
C VAL A 78 3.11 13.92 9.45
N MET A 79 3.62 12.76 9.04
CA MET A 79 4.98 12.31 9.32
C MET A 79 5.99 12.62 8.20
N THR A 80 5.52 13.10 7.05
CA THR A 80 6.37 13.37 5.86
C THR A 80 6.65 14.84 5.67
N ASP A 81 7.83 15.17 5.17
CA ASP A 81 8.19 16.53 4.77
C ASP A 81 7.76 16.78 3.32
N LEU A 82 6.87 17.75 3.11
CA LEU A 82 6.21 17.98 1.82
C LEU A 82 6.46 19.42 1.34
N PRO A 83 7.71 19.78 0.98
CA PRO A 83 8.05 21.15 0.56
C PRO A 83 7.42 21.53 -0.78
N THR A 84 7.08 20.53 -1.61
CA THR A 84 6.49 20.73 -2.93
C THR A 84 5.36 19.76 -3.20
N PHE A 85 4.56 20.07 -4.23
CA PHE A 85 3.52 19.16 -4.71
C PHE A 85 4.10 17.87 -5.31
N ILE A 86 5.33 17.89 -5.85
CA ILE A 86 5.99 16.68 -6.36
C ILE A 86 6.41 15.75 -5.21
N SER A 87 6.81 16.31 -4.07
CA SER A 87 7.09 15.52 -2.86
C SER A 87 5.87 14.72 -2.40
N LEU A 88 4.65 15.27 -2.57
CA LEU A 88 3.41 14.54 -2.32
C LEU A 88 3.21 13.39 -3.31
N ALA A 89 3.54 13.58 -4.58
CA ALA A 89 3.46 12.51 -5.59
C ALA A 89 4.38 11.32 -5.25
N TRP A 90 5.60 11.59 -4.77
CA TRP A 90 6.52 10.57 -4.25
C TRP A 90 5.91 9.78 -3.09
N VAL A 91 5.33 10.47 -2.11
CA VAL A 91 4.71 9.86 -0.92
C VAL A 91 3.48 9.03 -1.28
N ILE A 92 2.57 9.57 -2.09
CA ILE A 92 1.37 8.84 -2.53
C ILE A 92 1.77 7.59 -3.32
N ASN A 93 2.70 7.72 -4.26
CA ASN A 93 3.14 6.59 -5.07
C ASN A 93 3.82 5.52 -4.21
N GLY A 94 4.69 5.91 -3.28
CA GLY A 94 5.33 4.98 -2.36
C GLY A 94 4.36 4.27 -1.41
N PHE A 95 3.29 4.96 -1.00
CA PHE A 95 2.23 4.37 -0.20
C PHE A 95 1.51 3.26 -0.97
N PHE A 96 1.09 3.53 -2.20
CA PHE A 96 0.43 2.53 -3.03
C PHE A 96 1.38 1.38 -3.44
N PHE A 97 2.66 1.67 -3.65
CA PHE A 97 3.68 0.64 -3.87
C PHE A 97 3.76 -0.30 -2.65
N GLY A 98 3.91 0.24 -1.44
CA GLY A 98 3.98 -0.56 -0.21
C GLY A 98 2.71 -1.38 0.04
N LEU A 99 1.54 -0.78 -0.19
CA LEU A 99 0.25 -1.46 -0.10
C LEU A 99 0.16 -2.63 -1.09
N ALA A 100 0.48 -2.38 -2.36
CA ALA A 100 0.46 -3.41 -3.40
C ALA A 100 1.49 -4.51 -3.12
N PHE A 101 2.68 -4.15 -2.63
CA PHE A 101 3.73 -5.11 -2.32
C PHE A 101 3.34 -6.10 -1.23
N LEU A 102 2.74 -5.65 -0.12
CA LEU A 102 2.27 -6.60 0.91
C LEU A 102 1.12 -7.47 0.38
N LEU A 103 0.20 -6.90 -0.39
CA LEU A 103 -0.87 -7.67 -1.02
C LEU A 103 -0.32 -8.73 -2.00
N PHE A 104 0.79 -8.44 -2.67
CA PHE A 104 1.47 -9.37 -3.54
C PHE A 104 2.12 -10.52 -2.77
N ILE A 105 2.79 -10.21 -1.64
CA ILE A 105 3.29 -11.24 -0.72
C ILE A 105 2.15 -12.15 -0.25
N TYR A 106 1.01 -11.55 0.14
CA TYR A 106 -0.18 -12.30 0.54
C TYR A 106 -0.75 -13.15 -0.61
N HIS A 107 -0.75 -12.65 -1.84
CA HIS A 107 -1.17 -13.41 -3.02
C HIS A 107 -0.29 -14.64 -3.25
N ILE A 108 1.04 -14.46 -3.21
CA ILE A 108 2.00 -15.56 -3.32
C ILE A 108 1.77 -16.57 -2.19
N TYR A 109 1.58 -16.10 -0.96
CA TYR A 109 1.29 -16.98 0.17
C TYR A 109 0.03 -17.81 -0.07
N LEU A 110 -1.08 -17.19 -0.46
CA LEU A 110 -2.33 -17.91 -0.78
C LEU A 110 -2.16 -18.94 -1.89
N SER A 111 -1.44 -18.60 -2.96
CA SER A 111 -1.21 -19.53 -4.08
C SER A 111 -0.46 -20.81 -3.68
N LYS A 112 0.27 -20.81 -2.55
CA LYS A 112 0.94 -22.01 -2.03
C LYS A 112 -0.03 -23.02 -1.40
N PHE A 113 -1.20 -22.57 -0.93
CA PHE A 113 -2.20 -23.42 -0.26
C PHE A 113 -3.31 -23.88 -1.20
N VAL A 114 -3.42 -23.26 -2.38
CA VAL A 114 -4.28 -23.74 -3.48
C VAL A 114 -3.45 -24.70 -4.33
N LYS A 115 -3.20 -25.90 -3.80
CA LYS A 115 -2.71 -27.06 -4.55
C LYS A 115 -3.84 -28.08 -4.68
#